data_AF-A0A0B7MLR3-F1
#
_entry.id   AF-A0A0B7MLR3-F1
#
_cell.length_a   1.000
_cell.length_b   1.000
_cell.length_c   1.000
_cell.angle_alpha   90.00
_cell.angle_beta   90.00
_cell.angle_gamma   90.00
#
_symmetry.space_group_name_H-M   'P 1'
#
loop_
_entity.id
_entity.type
_entity.pdbx_description
1 polymer ?
#
loop_
_entity_poly.entity_id
_entity_poly.type
_entity_poly.pdbx_seq_one_letter_code
_entity_poly.pdbx_strand_id
1 'polypeptide(L)'
;MQEVYELPTDYDYILYNYGPYCSELNDDLSYAALLDGVNIDWSGIGYKISPSEKTEHYINKAKDFLSGNSKHIDQTIQHFGNMYAKDLELRSTIIFASKQMSSSSNNSNSQAIIEKVGEIKPQFSIQEIGSAYDELVAIQVI
;
A
#
# COMPACT_ATOMS: atom_id res chain seq x y z
N MET A 1 -2.30 0.49 3.11
CA MET A 1 -3.61 -0.13 2.83
C MET A 1 -4.20 -0.72 4.09
N GLN A 2 -3.55 -1.69 4.76
CA GLN A 2 -3.94 -2.09 6.12
C GLN A 2 -3.99 -0.88 7.09
N GLU A 3 -3.03 0.03 6.94
CA GLU A 3 -2.89 1.20 7.82
C GLU A 3 -3.93 2.28 7.62
N VAL A 4 -4.62 2.23 6.48
CA VAL A 4 -5.54 3.28 6.04
C VAL A 4 -6.98 2.88 6.31
N TYR A 5 -7.30 1.60 6.09
CA TYR A 5 -8.66 1.08 6.19
C TYR A 5 -8.81 0.00 7.25
N GLU A 6 -7.87 -0.08 8.20
CA GLU A 6 -7.87 -1.00 9.34
C GLU A 6 -8.12 -2.46 8.94
N LEU A 7 -7.61 -2.89 7.78
CA LEU A 7 -7.71 -4.28 7.35
C LEU A 7 -6.86 -5.13 8.31
N PRO A 8 -7.44 -6.16 8.96
CA PRO A 8 -6.74 -6.97 9.96
C PRO A 8 -5.84 -8.00 9.26
N THR A 9 -4.79 -7.52 8.60
CA THR A 9 -3.79 -8.34 7.91
C THR A 9 -2.51 -8.52 8.72
N ASP A 10 -2.32 -7.72 9.77
CA ASP A 10 -1.21 -7.80 10.75
C ASP A 10 0.20 -7.86 10.15
N TYR A 11 0.39 -7.42 8.90
CA TYR A 11 1.69 -7.40 8.25
C TYR A 11 2.58 -6.31 8.84
N ASP A 12 3.85 -6.60 9.09
CA ASP A 12 4.80 -5.57 9.52
C ASP A 12 5.51 -4.95 8.32
N TYR A 13 5.35 -3.63 8.14
CA TYR A 13 5.97 -2.90 7.02
C TYR A 13 7.16 -2.11 7.52
N ILE A 14 8.26 -2.21 6.76
CA ILE A 14 9.45 -1.38 6.94
C ILE A 14 9.68 -0.54 5.69
N LEU A 15 10.27 0.65 5.85
CA LEU A 15 10.62 1.47 4.71
C LEU A 15 11.81 0.84 3.95
N TYR A 16 11.65 0.64 2.64
CA TYR A 16 12.66 0.07 1.76
C TYR A 16 12.78 0.88 0.45
N ASN A 17 13.69 0.46 -0.44
CA ASN A 17 14.13 1.19 -1.63
C ASN A 17 12.99 1.86 -2.43
N TYR A 18 11.85 1.19 -2.60
CA TYR A 18 10.70 1.66 -3.41
C TYR A 18 9.45 2.00 -2.58
N GLY A 19 9.60 2.18 -1.26
CA GLY A 19 8.52 2.47 -0.35
C GLY A 19 8.40 1.41 0.75
N PRO A 20 7.30 1.42 1.53
CA PRO A 20 7.05 0.41 2.54
C PRO A 20 7.03 -1.00 1.93
N TYR A 21 7.79 -1.90 2.55
CA TYR A 21 7.98 -3.29 2.14
C TYR A 21 7.67 -4.22 3.31
N CYS A 22 7.05 -5.35 3.01
CA CYS A 22 6.79 -6.42 3.96
C CYS A 22 7.24 -7.75 3.33
N SER A 23 8.21 -8.43 3.96
CA SER A 23 8.70 -9.72 3.47
C SER A 23 7.64 -10.82 3.61
N GLU A 24 6.86 -10.79 4.69
CA GLU A 24 5.81 -11.78 4.94
C GLU A 24 4.74 -11.75 3.84
N LEU A 25 4.29 -10.55 3.45
CA LEU A 25 3.35 -10.41 2.33
C LEU A 25 3.95 -10.93 1.01
N ASN A 26 5.24 -10.68 0.77
CA ASN A 26 5.91 -11.19 -0.42
C ASN A 26 6.01 -12.73 -0.43
N ASP A 27 6.28 -13.32 0.73
CA ASP A 27 6.34 -14.78 0.90
C ASP A 27 4.95 -15.40 0.75
N ASP A 28 3.91 -14.79 1.32
CA ASP A 28 2.52 -15.20 1.17
C ASP A 28 2.05 -15.13 -0.28
N LEU A 29 2.42 -14.07 -1.01
CA LEU A 29 2.14 -13.94 -2.45
C LEU A 29 2.82 -15.07 -3.24
N SER A 30 4.07 -15.38 -2.91
CA SER A 30 4.83 -16.48 -3.53
C SER A 30 4.18 -17.84 -3.24
N TYR A 31 3.70 -18.03 -2.01
CA TYR A 31 2.97 -19.23 -1.61
C TYR A 31 1.62 -19.35 -2.32
N ALA A 32 0.87 -18.25 -2.45
CA ALA A 32 -0.37 -18.22 -3.21
C ALA A 32 -0.14 -18.58 -4.69
N ALA A 33 0.97 -18.13 -5.28
CA ALA A 33 1.35 -18.51 -6.65
C ALA A 33 1.73 -19.99 -6.75
N LEU A 34 2.50 -20.53 -5.81
CA LEU A 34 2.85 -21.96 -5.75
C LEU A 34 1.61 -22.85 -5.66
N LEU A 35 0.59 -22.38 -4.95
CA LEU A 35 -0.69 -23.04 -4.80
C LEU A 35 -1.65 -22.85 -5.98
N ASP A 36 -1.21 -22.16 -7.04
CA ASP A 36 -1.99 -21.86 -8.24
C ASP A 36 -3.21 -20.96 -7.95
N GLY A 37 -3.13 -20.17 -6.87
CA GLY A 37 -4.13 -19.17 -6.51
C GLY A 37 -4.01 -17.89 -7.33
N VAL A 38 -2.81 -17.56 -7.82
CA VAL A 38 -2.51 -16.44 -8.72
C VAL A 38 -1.36 -16.80 -9.65
N ASN A 39 -1.25 -16.11 -10.78
CA ASN A 39 -0.11 -16.14 -11.67
C ASN A 39 0.76 -14.90 -11.44
N ILE A 40 2.08 -15.08 -11.39
CA ILE A 40 3.06 -13.99 -11.35
C ILE A 40 3.93 -14.08 -12.59
N ASP A 41 3.74 -13.13 -13.50
CA ASP A 41 4.53 -12.99 -14.72
C ASP A 41 5.66 -11.99 -14.49
N TRP A 42 6.89 -12.47 -14.61
CA TRP A 42 8.13 -11.70 -14.43
C TRP A 42 8.68 -11.12 -15.74
N SER A 43 7.93 -11.23 -16.84
CA SER A 43 8.37 -10.68 -18.11
C SER A 43 8.28 -9.14 -18.11
N GLY A 44 9.41 -8.47 -18.32
CA GLY A 44 9.49 -7.00 -18.45
C GLY A 44 10.11 -6.29 -17.24
N ILE A 45 9.75 -5.00 -17.06
CA ILE A 45 10.19 -4.18 -15.92
C ILE A 45 9.19 -4.39 -14.77
N GLY A 46 9.53 -5.26 -13.83
CA GLY A 46 8.68 -5.61 -12.68
C GLY A 46 7.96 -6.94 -12.86
N TYR A 47 6.77 -7.06 -12.28
CA TYR A 47 5.94 -8.26 -12.42
C TYR A 47 4.46 -7.90 -12.54
N LYS A 48 3.68 -8.81 -13.13
CA LYS A 48 2.22 -8.72 -13.23
C LYS A 48 1.59 -9.87 -12.46
N ILE A 49 0.66 -9.55 -11.57
CA ILE A 49 -0.19 -10.53 -10.90
C ILE A 49 -1.49 -10.66 -11.69
N SER A 50 -1.95 -11.88 -11.95
CA SER A 50 -3.25 -12.14 -12.57
C SER A 50 -3.91 -13.38 -11.97
N PRO A 51 -5.22 -13.57 -12.15
CA PRO A 51 -5.87 -14.82 -11.77
C PRO A 51 -5.21 -16.06 -12.40
N SER A 52 -5.32 -17.19 -11.71
CA SER A 52 -4.95 -18.54 -12.16
C SER A 52 -6.12 -19.51 -11.98
N GLU A 53 -5.91 -20.80 -12.27
CA GLU A 53 -6.99 -21.80 -12.30
C GLU A 53 -7.70 -21.96 -10.94
N LYS A 54 -6.99 -21.83 -9.82
CA LYS A 54 -7.58 -21.99 -8.48
C LYS A 54 -7.95 -20.68 -7.79
N THR A 55 -7.87 -19.52 -8.47
CA THR A 55 -8.20 -18.22 -7.85
C THR A 55 -9.59 -18.23 -7.20
N GLU A 56 -10.62 -18.68 -7.91
CA GLU A 56 -11.99 -18.75 -7.38
C GLU A 56 -12.12 -19.66 -6.16
N HIS A 57 -11.35 -20.75 -6.09
CA HIS A 57 -11.34 -21.64 -4.93
C HIS A 57 -10.84 -20.92 -3.68
N TYR A 58 -9.77 -20.12 -3.80
CA TYR A 58 -9.24 -19.34 -2.67
C TYR A 58 -10.14 -18.16 -2.30
N ILE A 59 -10.74 -17.47 -3.28
CA ILE A 59 -11.74 -16.42 -3.02
C ILE A 59 -12.92 -17.00 -2.22
N ASN A 60 -13.44 -18.16 -2.64
CA ASN A 60 -14.54 -18.82 -1.93
C ASN A 60 -14.17 -19.24 -0.51
N LYS A 61 -12.94 -19.71 -0.28
CA LYS A 61 -12.44 -20.01 1.07
C LYS A 61 -12.32 -18.77 1.96
N ALA A 62 -11.98 -17.61 1.38
CA ALA A 62 -11.82 -16.35 2.08
C ALA A 62 -13.10 -15.51 2.12
N LYS A 63 -14.25 -16.06 1.70
CA LYS A 63 -15.49 -15.30 1.47
C LYS A 63 -15.96 -14.50 2.68
N ASP A 64 -15.88 -15.06 3.88
CA ASP A 64 -16.32 -14.37 5.10
C ASP A 64 -15.44 -13.14 5.40
N PHE A 65 -14.12 -13.29 5.23
CA PHE A 65 -13.17 -12.18 5.35
C PHE A 65 -13.41 -11.11 4.26
N LEU A 66 -13.55 -11.53 3.01
CA LEU A 66 -13.76 -10.62 1.87
C LEU A 66 -15.08 -9.86 1.99
N SER A 67 -16.16 -10.53 2.38
CA SER A 67 -17.46 -9.88 2.55
C SER A 67 -17.45 -8.90 3.72
N GLY A 68 -16.85 -9.28 4.86
CA GLY A 68 -16.69 -8.41 6.03
C GLY A 68 -15.86 -7.15 5.77
N ASN A 69 -14.94 -7.20 4.79
CA ASN A 69 -14.03 -6.10 4.46
C ASN A 69 -14.28 -5.47 3.08
N SER A 70 -15.32 -5.88 2.36
CA SER A 70 -15.60 -5.51 0.97
C SER A 70 -15.55 -4.00 0.74
N LYS A 71 -16.20 -3.22 1.60
CA LYS A 71 -16.19 -1.75 1.54
C LYS A 71 -14.77 -1.17 1.55
N HIS A 72 -13.92 -1.62 2.45
CA HIS A 72 -12.54 -1.13 2.58
C HIS A 72 -11.67 -1.54 1.38
N ILE A 73 -11.88 -2.76 0.87
CA ILE A 73 -11.22 -3.25 -0.35
C ILE A 73 -11.63 -2.39 -1.55
N ASP A 74 -12.93 -2.16 -1.74
CA ASP A 74 -13.47 -1.37 -2.84
C ASP A 74 -12.96 0.08 -2.78
N GLN A 75 -12.93 0.70 -1.59
CA GLN A 75 -12.36 2.03 -1.40
C GLN A 75 -10.87 2.05 -1.77
N THR A 76 -10.10 1.03 -1.41
CA THR A 76 -8.68 1.02 -1.79
C THR A 76 -8.49 0.95 -3.30
N ILE A 77 -9.27 0.12 -3.98
CA ILE A 77 -9.23 0.00 -5.44
C ILE A 77 -9.67 1.32 -6.09
N GLN A 78 -10.73 1.94 -5.57
CA GLN A 78 -11.23 3.22 -6.06
C GLN A 78 -10.19 4.34 -5.95
N HIS A 79 -9.51 4.43 -4.81
CA HIS A 79 -8.56 5.51 -4.54
C HIS A 79 -7.18 5.30 -5.20
N PHE A 80 -6.70 4.05 -5.30
CA PHE A 80 -5.32 3.77 -5.66
C PHE A 80 -5.15 2.85 -6.88
N GLY A 81 -6.21 2.14 -7.31
CA GLY A 81 -6.10 1.07 -8.32
C GLY A 81 -5.68 1.53 -9.72
N ASN A 82 -5.85 2.82 -10.04
CA ASN A 82 -5.46 3.39 -11.33
C ASN A 82 -4.12 4.15 -11.31
N MET A 83 -3.41 4.12 -10.17
CA MET A 83 -2.14 4.82 -10.00
C MET A 83 -0.96 3.99 -10.52
N TYR A 84 0.07 4.65 -11.04
CA TYR A 84 1.30 3.98 -11.42
C TYR A 84 2.16 3.66 -10.19
N ALA A 85 3.13 2.75 -10.34
CA ALA A 85 4.02 2.36 -9.24
C ALA A 85 4.72 3.55 -8.56
N LYS A 86 5.16 4.54 -9.35
CA LYS A 86 5.78 5.78 -8.83
C LYS A 86 4.81 6.59 -7.96
N ASP A 87 3.53 6.65 -8.35
CA ASP A 87 2.49 7.37 -7.61
C ASP A 87 2.16 6.69 -6.29
N LEU A 88 2.09 5.35 -6.31
CA LEU A 88 1.86 4.52 -5.13
C LEU A 88 3.06 4.56 -4.17
N GLU A 89 4.29 4.58 -4.68
CA GLU A 89 5.51 4.73 -3.89
C GLU A 89 5.46 6.02 -3.05
N LEU A 90 5.11 7.15 -3.67
CA LEU A 90 5.03 8.43 -2.96
C LEU A 90 3.97 8.39 -1.85
N ARG A 91 2.74 7.98 -2.19
CA ARG A 91 1.61 7.97 -1.25
C ARG A 91 1.81 7.00 -0.10
N SER A 92 2.32 5.81 -0.38
CA SER A 92 2.65 4.83 0.66
C SER A 92 3.76 5.33 1.59
N THR A 93 4.76 6.03 1.07
CA THR A 93 5.82 6.64 1.88
C THR A 93 5.27 7.76 2.79
N ILE A 94 4.36 8.60 2.26
CA ILE A 94 3.70 9.64 3.07
C ILE A 94 2.86 9.03 4.20
N ILE A 95 2.04 8.01 3.91
CA ILE A 95 1.22 7.32 4.92
C ILE A 95 2.12 6.72 6.01
N PHE A 96 3.20 6.06 5.61
CA PHE A 96 4.15 5.46 6.53
C PHE A 96 4.80 6.50 7.46
N ALA A 97 5.32 7.59 6.90
CA ALA A 97 5.93 8.68 7.68
C ALA A 97 4.91 9.33 8.63
N SER A 98 3.68 9.58 8.16
CA SER A 98 2.60 10.17 8.95
C SER A 98 2.25 9.31 10.18
N LYS A 99 2.18 7.98 10.02
CA LYS A 99 1.90 7.06 11.13
C LYS A 99 3.04 7.02 12.16
N GLN A 100 4.30 6.97 11.72
CA GLN A 100 5.45 6.99 12.62
C GLN A 100 5.52 8.26 13.46
N MET A 101 5.21 9.41 12.85
CA MET A 101 5.25 10.71 13.53
C MET A 101 4.05 10.91 14.45
N SER A 102 2.85 10.45 14.07
CA SER A 102 1.64 10.55 14.91
C SER A 102 1.72 9.68 16.17
N SER A 103 2.43 8.55 16.11
CA SER A 103 2.73 7.72 17.29
C SER A 103 3.64 8.44 18.30
N SER A 104 4.31 9.52 17.89
CA SER A 104 5.31 10.25 18.66
C SER A 104 4.77 11.55 19.27
N SER A 105 3.55 11.56 19.84
CA SER A 105 2.97 12.58 20.77
C SER A 105 3.09 14.09 20.44
N ASN A 106 3.55 14.50 19.27
CA ASN A 106 3.61 15.89 18.82
C ASN A 106 2.72 16.04 17.59
N ASN A 107 1.84 17.05 17.62
CA ASN A 107 1.01 17.45 16.48
C ASN A 107 1.77 17.27 15.16
N SER A 108 1.26 16.40 14.29
CA SER A 108 1.80 16.12 12.97
C SER A 108 1.83 17.42 12.17
N ASN A 109 2.97 18.10 12.17
CA ASN A 109 3.21 19.25 11.33
C ASN A 109 3.33 18.73 9.90
N SER A 110 2.38 19.06 9.04
CA SER A 110 2.38 18.65 7.62
C SER A 110 3.72 18.96 6.94
N GLN A 111 4.38 20.06 7.30
CA GLN A 111 5.72 20.35 6.76
C GLN A 111 6.80 19.39 7.22
N ALA A 112 6.76 18.94 8.48
CA ALA A 112 7.73 17.98 8.97
C ALA A 112 7.58 16.62 8.25
N ILE A 113 6.34 16.22 7.89
CA ILE A 113 6.09 15.02 7.08
C ILE A 113 6.62 15.22 5.65
N ILE A 114 6.30 16.34 5.02
CA ILE A 114 6.73 16.65 3.64
C ILE A 114 8.27 16.68 3.54
N GLU A 115 8.93 17.38 4.46
CA GLU A 115 10.39 17.42 4.55
C GLU A 115 10.98 16.03 4.74
N LYS A 116 10.40 15.23 5.66
CA LYS A 116 10.88 13.89 5.93
C LYS A 116 10.76 12.97 4.71
N VAL A 117 9.64 13.05 4.00
CA VAL A 117 9.45 12.30 2.75
C VAL A 117 10.42 12.77 1.68
N GLY A 118 10.72 14.07 1.61
CA GLY A 118 11.73 14.64 0.70
C GLY A 118 13.14 14.11 0.98
N GLU A 119 13.52 13.92 2.26
CA GLU A 119 14.78 13.27 2.63
C GLU A 119 14.83 11.80 2.18
N ILE A 120 13.71 11.08 2.35
CA ILE A 120 13.62 9.65 2.02
C ILE A 120 13.60 9.43 0.50
N LYS A 121 12.88 10.28 -0.23
CA LYS A 121 12.60 10.15 -1.66
C LYS A 121 13.00 11.42 -2.41
N PRO A 122 14.32 11.68 -2.58
CA PRO A 122 14.82 12.91 -3.20
C PRO A 122 14.43 13.05 -4.69
N GLN A 123 13.88 12.00 -5.32
CA GLN A 123 13.37 12.05 -6.68
C GLN A 123 12.04 12.79 -6.83
N PHE A 124 11.32 13.07 -5.73
CA PHE A 124 10.09 13.87 -5.75
C PHE A 124 10.39 15.28 -5.25
N SER A 125 9.82 16.29 -5.92
CA SER A 125 9.87 17.66 -5.45
C SER A 125 8.97 17.88 -4.23
N ILE A 126 9.30 18.88 -3.42
CA ILE A 126 8.47 19.27 -2.27
C ILE A 126 7.03 19.61 -2.69
N GLN A 127 6.84 20.19 -3.87
CA GLN A 127 5.53 20.50 -4.42
C GLN A 127 4.73 19.23 -4.77
N GLU A 128 5.38 18.23 -5.38
CA GLU A 128 4.74 16.93 -5.65
C GLU A 128 4.35 16.21 -4.35
N ILE A 129 5.25 16.22 -3.36
CA ILE A 129 5.01 15.60 -2.05
C ILE A 129 3.85 16.30 -1.33
N GLY A 130 3.83 17.64 -1.32
CA GLY A 130 2.75 18.42 -0.71
C GLY A 130 1.40 18.19 -1.38
N SER A 131 1.37 18.13 -2.72
CA SER A 131 0.13 17.85 -3.46
C SER A 131 -0.41 16.45 -3.14
N ALA A 132 0.47 15.44 -3.10
CA ALA A 132 0.09 14.09 -2.71
C ALA A 132 -0.35 13.99 -1.23
N TYR A 133 0.26 14.78 -0.33
CA TYR A 133 -0.17 14.87 1.07
C TYR A 133 -1.59 15.43 1.18
N ASP A 134 -1.87 16.54 0.50
CA ASP A 134 -3.19 17.18 0.51
C ASP A 134 -4.28 16.26 -0.07
N GLU A 135 -3.96 15.50 -1.13
CA GLU A 135 -4.84 14.46 -1.67
C GLU A 135 -5.21 13.41 -0.61
N LEU A 136 -4.20 12.91 0.14
CA LEU A 136 -4.39 11.90 1.18
C LEU A 136 -5.22 12.43 2.36
N VAL A 137 -5.00 13.69 2.76
CA VAL A 137 -5.85 14.36 3.77
C VAL A 137 -7.28 14.49 3.27
N ALA A 138 -7.49 14.88 2.00
CA ALA A 138 -8.82 15.06 1.42
C ALA A 138 -9.64 13.77 1.37
N ILE A 139 -8.99 12.62 1.14
CA ILE A 139 -9.65 11.30 1.19
C ILE A 139 -9.64 10.66 2.59
N GLN A 140 -9.18 11.39 3.61
CA GLN A 140 -9.19 11.01 5.03
C GLN A 140 -8.43 9.71 5.33
N VAL A 141 -7.26 9.54 4.71
CA VAL A 141 -6.41 8.35 4.90
C VAL A 141 -5.15 8.60 5.72
N ILE A 142 -4.90 9.86 6.10
CA ILE A 142 -3.88 10.33 7.03
C ILE A 142 -4.39 11.53 7.83
#